data_AF-A0A7V9IEE4-F1
#
_entry.id   AF-A0A7V9IEE4-F1
#
_cell.length_a   1.000
_cell.length_b   1.000
_cell.length_c   1.000
_cell.angle_alpha   90.00
_cell.angle_beta   90.00
_cell.angle_gamma   90.00
#
_symmetry.space_group_name_H-M   'P 1'
#
loop_
_entity.id
_entity.type
_entity.pdbx_description
1 polymer ?
#
loop_
_entity_poly.entity_id
_entity_poly.type
_entity_poly.pdbx_seq_one_letter_code
_entity_poly.pdbx_strand_id
1 'polypeptide(L)'
;MVDHEQFCETLDSHFEWLAVRESGRSIPLRRDEIEVEQGNGRTRFGFVGDSGFSVYGVRSMTEDDGQLVLEVAGEFGRNAETIRLVPRTSAAELSADIELARLVKANEIAAALSNSFEGLKVIRVALSRDNARFAQIIVLGADCTHRAVLADVTATASHETLLATAMNWLDKLRVRKKEPISDVWIAAEKRQARNLQKLLAMLTHSARASINIVELSLKDAPPSARSLRQWTLADLWREKPKKLVLPASFEISETARGIITTAPGDIDVILSKQGETLRFRGLAFARVRRMMGQEKAWFGIEKKRTPLNAETLAGLSSLLQELSMHRNSRTAERRHDIYRLAPEAWLESILKRNIKLLDPNLILSPIYNQFKAAADKIDLLAIRRDGRLVI
;
A
#
# COMPACT_ATOMS: atom_id res chain seq x y z
N MET A 1 47.98 14.14 -7.47
CA MET A 1 47.36 15.48 -7.53
C MET A 1 46.04 15.27 -8.23
N VAL A 2 44.93 15.75 -7.67
CA VAL A 2 43.61 15.56 -8.28
C VAL A 2 43.52 16.48 -9.49
N ASP A 3 43.18 15.93 -10.65
CA ASP A 3 42.87 16.72 -11.85
C ASP A 3 41.54 17.43 -11.64
N HIS A 4 41.59 18.76 -11.55
CA HIS A 4 40.42 19.59 -11.28
C HIS A 4 39.43 19.58 -12.46
N GLU A 5 39.93 19.54 -13.69
CA GLU A 5 39.12 19.58 -14.90
C GLU A 5 38.35 18.26 -15.03
N GLN A 6 39.03 17.13 -14.85
CA GLN A 6 38.42 15.81 -14.83
C GLN A 6 37.37 15.68 -13.72
N PHE A 7 37.64 16.20 -12.51
CA PHE A 7 36.69 16.13 -11.39
C PHE A 7 35.40 16.91 -11.68
N CYS A 8 35.53 18.12 -12.25
CA CYS A 8 34.38 18.92 -12.65
C CYS A 8 33.60 18.25 -13.78
N GLU A 9 34.27 17.73 -14.80
CA GLU A 9 33.63 17.03 -15.93
C GLU A 9 32.81 15.82 -15.46
N THR A 10 33.38 14.99 -14.56
CA THR A 10 32.64 13.85 -14.02
C THR A 10 31.45 14.31 -13.18
N LEU A 11 31.58 15.35 -12.34
CA LEU A 11 30.44 15.88 -11.58
C LEU A 11 29.34 16.44 -12.48
N ASP A 12 29.71 17.14 -13.56
CA ASP A 12 28.79 17.75 -14.53
C ASP A 12 28.06 16.71 -15.38
N SER A 13 28.57 15.47 -15.47
CA SER A 13 27.91 14.39 -16.20
C SER A 13 26.57 13.94 -15.59
N HIS A 14 26.28 14.28 -14.32
CA HIS A 14 25.03 13.92 -13.65
C HIS A 14 24.43 15.10 -12.88
N PHE A 15 23.09 15.22 -12.94
CA PHE A 15 22.35 16.28 -12.26
C PHE A 15 22.14 16.03 -10.76
N GLU A 16 22.05 14.76 -10.34
CA GLU A 16 21.89 14.36 -8.95
C GLU A 16 22.98 13.34 -8.54
N TRP A 17 23.46 13.49 -7.33
CA TRP A 17 24.47 12.67 -6.69
C TRP A 17 23.98 12.24 -5.31
N LEU A 18 24.41 11.08 -4.83
CA LEU A 18 24.23 10.65 -3.46
C LEU A 18 25.59 10.58 -2.79
N ALA A 19 25.87 11.51 -1.87
CA ALA A 19 27.08 11.51 -1.07
C ALA A 19 26.93 10.56 0.13
N VAL A 20 27.67 9.44 0.09
CA VAL A 20 27.75 8.45 1.17
C VAL A 20 29.03 8.68 1.93
N ARG A 21 28.93 9.09 3.20
CA ARG A 21 30.07 9.30 4.09
C ARG A 21 30.48 7.99 4.75
N GLU A 22 31.72 7.92 5.25
CA GLU A 22 32.24 6.76 5.99
C GLU A 22 31.36 6.34 7.19
N SER A 23 30.68 7.30 7.82
CA SER A 23 29.70 7.05 8.89
C SER A 23 28.44 6.27 8.45
N GLY A 24 28.28 5.97 7.16
CA GLY A 24 27.09 5.35 6.56
C GLY A 24 25.94 6.33 6.32
N ARG A 25 26.10 7.62 6.65
CA ARG A 25 25.11 8.67 6.34
C ARG A 25 25.14 8.99 4.85
N SER A 26 23.98 8.97 4.21
CA SER A 26 23.81 9.34 2.80
C SER A 26 23.08 10.68 2.68
N ILE A 27 23.61 11.59 1.87
CA ILE A 27 23.05 12.92 1.62
C ILE A 27 22.75 13.03 0.11
N PRO A 28 21.50 13.22 -0.30
CA PRO A 28 21.19 13.53 -1.70
C PRO A 28 21.69 14.95 -1.99
N LEU A 29 22.43 15.11 -3.08
CA LEU A 29 22.99 16.37 -3.55
C LEU A 29 22.58 16.59 -4.99
N ARG A 30 22.18 17.81 -5.33
CA ARG A 30 22.12 18.24 -6.72
C ARG A 30 23.45 18.79 -7.16
N ARG A 31 23.69 18.82 -8.47
CA ARG A 31 24.94 19.35 -9.02
C ARG A 31 25.16 20.83 -8.64
N ASP A 32 24.11 21.63 -8.55
CA ASP A 32 24.14 23.03 -8.11
C ASP A 32 24.36 23.21 -6.59
N GLU A 33 24.29 22.13 -5.81
CA GLU A 33 24.58 22.10 -4.37
C GLU A 33 26.03 21.64 -4.07
N ILE A 34 26.81 21.38 -5.12
CA ILE A 34 28.22 20.94 -5.06
C ILE A 34 29.12 22.04 -5.63
N GLU A 35 30.09 22.47 -4.83
CA GLU A 35 31.12 23.43 -5.24
C GLU A 35 32.49 22.76 -5.29
N VAL A 36 33.23 22.99 -6.36
CA VAL A 36 34.62 22.55 -6.50
C VAL A 36 35.48 23.76 -6.84
N GLU A 37 36.49 24.03 -6.02
CA GLU A 37 37.42 25.15 -6.22
C GLU A 37 38.86 24.65 -6.29
N GLN A 38 39.69 25.31 -7.09
CA GLN A 38 41.14 25.08 -7.10
C GLN A 38 41.85 26.29 -6.51
N GLY A 39 42.63 26.09 -5.44
CA GLY A 39 43.37 27.17 -4.77
C GLY A 39 44.68 26.68 -4.16
N ASN A 40 45.77 27.43 -4.34
CA ASN A 40 47.11 27.11 -3.81
C ASN A 40 47.59 25.69 -4.15
N GLY A 41 47.29 25.19 -5.35
CA GLY A 41 47.67 23.84 -5.81
C GLY A 41 46.90 22.70 -5.16
N ARG A 42 45.76 22.98 -4.51
CA ARG A 42 44.87 21.98 -3.90
C ARG A 42 43.44 22.15 -4.40
N THR A 43 42.76 21.03 -4.63
CA THR A 43 41.35 20.98 -4.98
C THR A 43 40.51 20.94 -3.70
N ARG A 44 39.50 21.79 -3.61
CA ARG A 44 38.51 21.83 -2.54
C ARG A 44 37.18 21.36 -3.06
N PHE A 45 36.44 20.65 -2.22
CA PHE A 45 35.12 20.09 -2.49
C PHE A 45 34.18 20.52 -1.36
N GLY A 46 33.12 21.24 -1.70
CA GLY A 46 32.12 21.72 -0.77
C GLY A 46 30.72 21.28 -1.18
N PHE A 47 29.86 21.02 -0.20
CA PHE A 47 28.45 20.72 -0.45
C PHE A 47 27.58 21.07 0.76
N VAL A 48 26.28 21.24 0.53
CA VAL A 48 25.30 21.51 1.60
C VAL A 48 24.89 20.20 2.27
N GLY A 49 25.16 20.08 3.57
CA GLY A 49 24.72 18.96 4.40
C GLY A 49 23.71 19.39 5.47
N ASP A 50 23.32 18.44 6.33
CA ASP A 50 22.35 18.67 7.41
C ASP A 50 22.79 19.70 8.47
N SER A 51 24.10 19.97 8.56
CA SER A 51 24.69 20.98 9.45
C SER A 51 25.06 22.29 8.73
N GLY A 52 24.60 22.46 7.49
CA GLY A 52 24.97 23.58 6.61
C GLY A 52 26.06 23.23 5.61
N PHE A 53 26.58 24.26 4.94
CA PHE A 53 27.63 24.12 3.93
C PHE A 53 28.97 23.75 4.56
N SER A 54 29.60 22.69 4.05
CA SER A 54 30.88 22.18 4.54
C SER A 54 31.87 22.11 3.40
N VAL A 55 33.11 22.54 3.63
CA VAL A 55 34.20 22.54 2.63
C VAL A 55 35.32 21.63 3.10
N TYR A 56 35.81 20.79 2.18
CA TYR A 56 36.89 19.86 2.43
C TYR A 56 38.00 20.01 1.39
N GLY A 57 39.25 19.72 1.78
CA GLY A 57 40.34 19.54 0.83
C GLY A 57 40.37 18.11 0.31
N VAL A 58 40.40 17.93 -1.00
CA VAL A 58 40.47 16.61 -1.66
C VAL A 58 41.92 16.16 -1.73
N ARG A 59 42.24 15.00 -1.14
CA ARG A 59 43.58 14.40 -1.14
C ARG A 59 43.77 13.47 -2.33
N SER A 60 42.78 12.63 -2.59
CA SER A 60 42.74 11.70 -3.71
C SER A 60 41.32 11.57 -4.23
N MET A 61 41.24 11.22 -5.51
CA MET A 61 40.01 10.93 -6.22
C MET A 61 40.24 9.65 -7.01
N THR A 62 39.31 8.71 -6.92
CA THR A 62 39.32 7.48 -7.71
C THR A 62 37.92 7.24 -8.24
N GLU A 63 37.82 6.82 -9.49
CA GLU A 63 36.56 6.43 -10.10
C GLU A 63 36.47 4.89 -10.09
N ASP A 64 35.35 4.37 -9.60
CA ASP A 64 35.06 2.94 -9.54
C ASP A 64 33.59 2.71 -9.91
N ASP A 65 33.35 2.00 -11.01
CA ASP A 65 32.01 1.65 -11.51
C ASP A 65 31.03 2.85 -11.63
N GLY A 66 31.54 3.98 -12.16
CA GLY A 66 30.77 5.23 -12.29
C GLY A 66 30.53 5.99 -10.98
N GLN A 67 31.13 5.57 -9.87
CA GLN A 67 31.11 6.27 -8.59
C GLN A 67 32.42 7.01 -8.37
N LEU A 68 32.35 8.20 -7.80
CA LEU A 68 33.53 8.95 -7.38
C LEU A 68 33.83 8.67 -5.91
N VAL A 69 35.02 8.15 -5.62
CA VAL A 69 35.52 7.97 -4.26
C VAL A 69 36.53 9.07 -3.95
N LEU A 70 36.18 9.92 -2.99
CA LEU A 70 36.98 11.07 -2.57
C LEU A 70 37.55 10.81 -1.17
N GLU A 71 38.86 10.90 -1.02
CA GLU A 71 39.48 11.06 0.28
C GLU A 71 39.58 12.54 0.61
N VAL A 72 38.83 12.98 1.61
CA VAL A 72 38.71 14.40 1.95
C VAL A 72 39.19 14.66 3.37
N ALA A 73 39.65 15.88 3.64
CA ALA A 73 40.01 16.31 4.99
C ALA A 73 39.56 17.76 5.25
N GLY A 74 39.12 18.05 6.47
CA GLY A 74 38.75 19.40 6.89
C GLY A 74 39.95 20.36 7.01
N GLU A 75 39.68 21.62 7.39
CA GLU A 75 40.73 22.62 7.60
C GLU A 75 41.80 22.13 8.60
N PHE A 76 43.07 22.39 8.27
CA PHE A 76 44.25 21.91 9.02
C PHE A 76 44.41 20.37 9.10
N GLY A 77 43.73 19.60 8.23
CA GLY A 77 43.90 18.15 8.15
C GLY A 77 43.20 17.37 9.25
N ARG A 78 42.30 18.02 10.03
CA ARG A 78 41.43 17.35 11.00
C ARG A 78 40.27 16.67 10.26
N ASN A 79 39.82 15.52 10.77
CA ASN A 79 38.70 14.72 10.25
C ASN A 79 38.88 14.31 8.78
N ALA A 80 39.86 13.44 8.52
CA ALA A 80 39.95 12.74 7.25
C ALA A 80 38.81 11.72 7.16
N GLU A 81 38.08 11.71 6.06
CA GLU A 81 37.01 10.75 5.80
C GLU A 81 36.96 10.41 4.31
N THR A 82 36.36 9.27 3.99
CA THR A 82 36.01 8.90 2.61
C THR A 82 34.57 9.30 2.32
N ILE A 83 34.36 10.03 1.21
CA ILE A 83 33.05 10.34 0.66
C ILE A 83 32.92 9.64 -0.68
N ARG A 84 31.85 8.85 -0.85
CA ARG A 84 31.48 8.25 -2.14
C ARG A 84 30.35 9.04 -2.75
N LEU A 85 30.51 9.53 -3.97
CA LEU A 85 29.44 10.14 -4.75
C LEU A 85 28.92 9.10 -5.73
N VAL A 86 27.67 8.69 -5.53
CA VAL A 86 26.98 7.75 -6.40
C VAL A 86 26.06 8.55 -7.32
N PRO A 87 26.18 8.46 -8.65
CA PRO A 87 25.30 9.17 -9.55
C PRO A 87 23.86 8.67 -9.38
N ARG A 88 22.91 9.60 -9.31
CA ARG A 88 21.48 9.28 -9.41
C ARG A 88 21.05 9.54 -10.84
N THR A 89 20.64 8.48 -11.53
CA THR A 89 19.92 8.60 -12.81
C THR A 89 18.79 9.59 -12.65
N SER A 90 18.67 10.55 -13.57
CA SER A 90 17.65 11.58 -13.45
C SER A 90 16.26 10.95 -13.41
N ALA A 91 15.34 11.54 -12.64
CA ALA A 91 13.96 11.04 -12.57
C ALA A 91 13.28 11.00 -13.97
N ALA A 92 13.73 11.84 -14.89
CA ALA A 92 13.25 11.88 -16.27
C ALA A 92 13.74 10.67 -17.10
N GLU A 93 15.03 10.34 -17.03
CA GLU A 93 15.60 9.16 -17.72
C GLU A 93 15.05 7.86 -17.14
N LEU A 94 14.97 7.76 -15.80
CA LEU A 94 14.34 6.61 -15.14
C LEU A 94 12.88 6.46 -15.57
N SER A 95 12.14 7.57 -15.71
CA SER A 95 10.76 7.54 -16.18
C SER A 95 10.66 7.11 -17.65
N ALA A 96 11.58 7.54 -18.51
CA ALA A 96 11.63 7.16 -19.92
C ALA A 96 11.93 5.66 -20.09
N ASP A 97 12.91 5.13 -19.34
CA ASP A 97 13.25 3.70 -19.35
C ASP A 97 12.08 2.84 -18.83
N ILE A 98 11.41 3.29 -17.77
CA ILE A 98 10.21 2.64 -17.25
C ILE A 98 9.09 2.65 -18.31
N GLU A 99 8.88 3.77 -18.99
CA GLU A 99 7.85 3.88 -20.03
C GLU A 99 8.18 2.99 -21.24
N LEU A 100 9.44 2.94 -21.66
CA LEU A 100 9.91 2.05 -22.72
C LEU A 100 9.71 0.58 -22.36
N ALA A 101 10.11 0.17 -21.15
CA ALA A 101 9.89 -1.19 -20.67
C ALA A 101 8.40 -1.57 -20.63
N ARG A 102 7.53 -0.63 -20.22
CA ARG A 102 6.07 -0.80 -20.24
C ARG A 102 5.52 -0.92 -21.66
N LEU A 103 6.07 -0.16 -22.61
CA LEU A 103 5.69 -0.23 -24.01
C LEU A 103 6.13 -1.54 -24.67
N VAL A 104 7.33 -2.04 -24.35
CA VAL A 104 7.79 -3.39 -24.74
C VAL A 104 6.79 -4.43 -24.25
N LYS A 105 6.40 -4.36 -22.96
CA LYS A 105 5.41 -5.28 -22.40
C LYS A 105 4.05 -5.19 -23.08
N ALA A 106 3.59 -3.98 -23.42
CA ALA A 106 2.35 -3.77 -24.17
C ALA A 106 2.41 -4.42 -25.57
N ASN A 107 3.57 -4.35 -26.24
CA ASN A 107 3.77 -5.00 -27.53
C ASN A 107 3.82 -6.53 -27.43
N GLU A 108 4.44 -7.10 -26.39
CA GLU A 108 4.38 -8.54 -26.13
C GLU A 108 2.94 -9.04 -25.98
N ILE A 109 2.11 -8.29 -25.26
CA ILE A 109 0.68 -8.61 -25.08
C ILE A 109 -0.05 -8.53 -26.43
N ALA A 110 0.21 -7.48 -27.22
CA ALA A 110 -0.38 -7.32 -28.54
C ALA A 110 0.01 -8.49 -29.49
N ALA A 111 1.26 -8.93 -29.45
CA ALA A 111 1.74 -10.08 -30.20
C ALA A 111 1.07 -11.38 -29.75
N ALA A 112 0.95 -11.62 -28.43
CA ALA A 112 0.26 -12.79 -27.90
C ALA A 112 -1.21 -12.85 -28.37
N LEU A 113 -1.89 -11.71 -28.43
CA LEU A 113 -3.26 -11.61 -28.95
C LEU A 113 -3.31 -11.93 -30.45
N SER A 114 -2.45 -11.31 -31.25
CA SER A 114 -2.43 -11.52 -32.71
C SER A 114 -2.10 -12.95 -33.09
N ASN A 115 -1.22 -13.63 -32.33
CA ASN A 115 -0.82 -15.00 -32.57
C ASN A 115 -1.88 -16.03 -32.16
N SER A 116 -2.72 -15.69 -31.17
CA SER A 116 -3.67 -16.65 -30.59
C SER A 116 -5.09 -16.55 -31.15
N PHE A 117 -5.45 -15.41 -31.74
CA PHE A 117 -6.76 -15.18 -32.35
C PHE A 117 -6.61 -15.01 -33.86
N GLU A 118 -7.08 -15.99 -34.61
CA GLU A 118 -7.01 -15.99 -36.07
C GLU A 118 -7.73 -14.76 -36.67
N GLY A 119 -7.08 -14.07 -37.61
CA GLY A 119 -7.60 -12.88 -38.26
C GLY A 119 -7.64 -11.61 -37.40
N LEU A 120 -7.08 -11.64 -36.18
CA LEU A 120 -6.97 -10.47 -35.32
C LEU A 120 -5.73 -9.64 -35.70
N LYS A 121 -5.94 -8.41 -36.19
CA LYS A 121 -4.87 -7.47 -36.56
C LYS A 121 -4.71 -6.38 -35.52
N VAL A 122 -3.50 -6.15 -35.04
CA VAL A 122 -3.18 -5.01 -34.15
C VAL A 122 -3.15 -3.73 -34.97
N ILE A 123 -3.99 -2.76 -34.60
CA ILE A 123 -4.07 -1.43 -35.25
C ILE A 123 -3.25 -0.41 -34.48
N ARG A 124 -3.28 -0.48 -33.14
CA ARG A 124 -2.59 0.47 -32.27
C ARG A 124 -2.21 -0.17 -30.95
N VAL A 125 -1.01 0.15 -30.47
CA VAL A 125 -0.56 -0.10 -29.09
C VAL A 125 -0.18 1.25 -28.49
N ALA A 126 -0.69 1.57 -27.31
CA ALA A 126 -0.35 2.78 -26.57
C ALA A 126 -0.43 2.52 -25.07
N LEU A 127 0.23 3.36 -24.27
CA LEU A 127 0.05 3.39 -22.82
C LEU A 127 -1.01 4.44 -22.44
N SER A 128 -1.68 4.22 -21.31
CA SER A 128 -2.64 5.18 -20.75
C SER A 128 -1.95 6.51 -20.41
N ARG A 129 -2.52 7.63 -20.86
CA ARG A 129 -1.92 8.97 -20.71
C ARG A 129 -1.65 9.42 -19.28
N ASP A 130 -2.44 8.93 -18.30
CA ASP A 130 -2.40 9.48 -16.95
C ASP A 130 -1.20 8.96 -16.13
N ASN A 131 -0.82 7.69 -16.29
CA ASN A 131 0.22 7.05 -15.47
C ASN A 131 1.03 5.97 -16.20
N ALA A 132 0.82 5.80 -17.51
CA ALA A 132 1.42 4.78 -18.37
C ALA A 132 1.31 3.33 -17.84
N ARG A 133 0.41 3.06 -16.89
CA ARG A 133 0.28 1.76 -16.21
C ARG A 133 -0.45 0.72 -17.05
N PHE A 134 -1.35 1.18 -17.91
CA PHE A 134 -2.22 0.31 -18.67
C PHE A 134 -1.86 0.36 -20.16
N ALA A 135 -1.68 -0.80 -20.76
CA ALA A 135 -1.68 -0.94 -22.20
C ALA A 135 -3.11 -0.77 -22.73
N GLN A 136 -3.26 0.13 -23.70
CA GLN A 136 -4.47 0.39 -24.47
C GLN A 136 -4.21 -0.03 -25.91
N ILE A 137 -4.70 -1.20 -26.28
CA ILE A 137 -4.47 -1.81 -27.58
C ILE A 137 -5.79 -1.76 -28.37
N ILE A 138 -5.74 -1.35 -29.63
CA ILE A 138 -6.88 -1.44 -30.55
C ILE A 138 -6.58 -2.53 -31.56
N VAL A 139 -7.50 -3.47 -31.71
CA VAL A 139 -7.41 -4.59 -32.65
C VAL A 139 -8.60 -4.58 -33.60
N LEU A 140 -8.39 -5.08 -34.82
CA LEU A 140 -9.41 -5.29 -35.83
C LEU A 140 -9.60 -6.80 -35.98
N GLY A 141 -10.83 -7.28 -35.79
CA GLY A 141 -11.14 -8.70 -36.01
C GLY A 141 -11.37 -9.02 -37.49
N ALA A 142 -11.44 -10.31 -37.80
CA ALA A 142 -11.78 -10.80 -39.15
C ALA A 142 -13.17 -10.33 -39.64
N ASP A 143 -14.06 -10.01 -38.70
CA ASP A 143 -15.38 -9.42 -38.93
C ASP A 143 -15.35 -7.90 -39.20
N CYS A 144 -14.16 -7.33 -39.39
CA CYS A 144 -13.93 -5.88 -39.57
C CYS A 144 -14.43 -5.03 -38.40
N THR A 145 -14.61 -5.61 -37.21
CA THR A 145 -15.00 -4.85 -36.01
C THR A 145 -13.77 -4.46 -35.19
N HIS A 146 -13.75 -3.20 -34.77
CA HIS A 146 -12.72 -2.69 -33.88
C HIS A 146 -13.05 -3.08 -32.44
N ARG A 147 -12.05 -3.63 -31.75
CA ARG A 147 -12.14 -4.02 -30.34
C ARG A 147 -11.02 -3.36 -29.57
N ALA A 148 -11.33 -2.95 -28.35
CA ALA A 148 -10.35 -2.39 -27.43
C ALA A 148 -9.85 -3.48 -26.48
N VAL A 149 -8.55 -3.51 -26.22
CA VAL A 149 -7.93 -4.43 -25.26
C VAL A 149 -7.16 -3.63 -24.21
N LEU A 150 -7.51 -3.83 -22.94
CA LEU A 150 -6.84 -3.22 -21.80
C LEU A 150 -6.04 -4.29 -21.05
N ALA A 151 -4.79 -3.98 -20.69
CA ALA A 151 -3.97 -4.85 -19.85
C ALA A 151 -3.13 -4.02 -18.86
N ASP A 152 -2.85 -4.59 -17.68
CA ASP A 152 -1.89 -4.01 -16.74
C ASP A 152 -0.47 -4.46 -17.11
N VAL A 153 0.40 -3.51 -17.44
CA VAL A 153 1.81 -3.80 -17.77
C VAL A 153 2.75 -3.73 -16.56
N THR A 154 2.21 -3.38 -15.39
CA THR A 154 2.96 -3.28 -14.13
C THR A 154 2.73 -4.46 -13.18
N ALA A 155 1.73 -5.31 -13.45
CA ALA A 155 1.31 -6.42 -12.59
C ALA A 155 0.96 -6.04 -11.14
N THR A 156 0.58 -4.78 -10.90
CA THR A 156 0.26 -4.27 -9.55
C THR A 156 -1.21 -3.90 -9.41
N ALA A 157 -1.97 -3.82 -10.50
CA ALA A 157 -3.36 -3.35 -10.47
C ALA A 157 -4.28 -4.40 -9.86
N SER A 158 -5.16 -3.96 -8.96
CA SER A 158 -6.23 -4.83 -8.49
C SER A 158 -7.21 -5.15 -9.64
N HIS A 159 -7.91 -6.26 -9.54
CA HIS A 159 -8.92 -6.68 -10.52
C HIS A 159 -10.05 -5.65 -10.64
N GLU A 160 -10.42 -5.01 -9.52
CA GLU A 160 -11.41 -3.94 -9.46
C GLU A 160 -10.92 -2.70 -10.21
N THR A 161 -9.65 -2.33 -10.02
CA THR A 161 -9.05 -1.17 -10.70
C THR A 161 -9.05 -1.40 -12.20
N LEU A 162 -8.60 -2.58 -12.65
CA LEU A 162 -8.52 -2.92 -14.06
C LEU A 162 -9.91 -2.93 -14.72
N LEU A 163 -10.92 -3.49 -14.05
CA LEU A 163 -12.31 -3.49 -14.53
C LEU A 163 -12.88 -2.06 -14.61
N ALA A 164 -12.69 -1.25 -13.58
CA ALA A 164 -13.17 0.13 -13.57
C ALA A 164 -12.49 0.98 -14.65
N THR A 165 -11.17 0.83 -14.83
CA THR A 165 -10.42 1.49 -15.90
C THR A 165 -10.93 1.06 -17.28
N ALA A 166 -11.22 -0.23 -17.49
CA ALA A 166 -11.75 -0.74 -18.76
C ALA A 166 -13.13 -0.16 -19.08
N MET A 167 -14.03 -0.09 -18.09
CA MET A 167 -15.37 0.50 -18.26
C MET A 167 -15.28 1.99 -18.58
N ASN A 168 -14.49 2.75 -17.82
CA ASN A 168 -14.27 4.18 -18.07
C ASN A 168 -13.66 4.45 -19.45
N TRP A 169 -12.76 3.57 -19.90
CA TRP A 169 -12.17 3.69 -21.23
C TRP A 169 -13.19 3.37 -22.31
N LEU A 170 -13.98 2.30 -22.15
CA LEU A 170 -15.02 1.91 -23.09
C LEU A 170 -16.05 3.04 -23.30
N ASP A 171 -16.47 3.73 -22.24
CA ASP A 171 -17.41 4.86 -22.37
C ASP A 171 -16.81 5.99 -23.22
N LYS A 172 -15.52 6.28 -23.08
CA LYS A 172 -14.81 7.25 -23.94
C LYS A 172 -14.72 6.78 -25.40
N LEU A 173 -14.59 5.47 -25.62
CA LEU A 173 -14.49 4.88 -26.96
C LEU A 173 -15.83 4.86 -27.70
N ARG A 174 -16.94 4.65 -26.98
CA ARG A 174 -18.30 4.61 -27.55
C ARG A 174 -18.75 5.95 -28.13
N VAL A 175 -18.31 7.06 -27.54
CA VAL A 175 -18.71 8.42 -27.93
C VAL A 175 -17.85 8.96 -29.08
N ARG A 176 -16.89 8.19 -29.61
CA ARG A 176 -16.05 8.64 -30.73
C ARG A 176 -16.87 8.83 -32.00
N LYS A 177 -16.62 9.93 -32.71
CA LYS A 177 -17.26 10.24 -34.00
C LYS A 177 -16.85 9.30 -35.13
N LYS A 178 -15.63 8.77 -35.09
CA LYS A 178 -15.09 7.81 -36.07
C LYS A 178 -14.78 6.50 -35.36
N GLU A 179 -15.21 5.39 -35.97
CA GLU A 179 -14.95 4.03 -35.48
C GLU A 179 -15.28 3.85 -33.98
N PRO A 180 -16.55 4.01 -33.58
CA PRO A 180 -16.95 3.76 -32.20
C PRO A 180 -16.72 2.29 -31.85
N ILE A 181 -16.16 2.04 -30.67
CA ILE A 181 -15.90 0.68 -30.17
C ILE A 181 -16.93 0.37 -29.09
N SER A 182 -17.63 -0.75 -29.23
CA SER A 182 -18.76 -1.13 -28.37
C SER A 182 -18.39 -2.15 -27.28
N ASP A 183 -17.27 -2.86 -27.44
CA ASP A 183 -16.75 -3.84 -26.48
C ASP A 183 -15.27 -3.62 -26.11
N VAL A 184 -14.92 -4.06 -24.90
CA VAL A 184 -13.55 -4.05 -24.37
C VAL A 184 -13.15 -5.44 -23.87
N TRP A 185 -11.94 -5.85 -24.20
CA TRP A 185 -11.33 -7.07 -23.69
C TRP A 185 -10.36 -6.69 -22.59
N ILE A 186 -10.40 -7.39 -21.47
CA ILE A 186 -9.45 -7.23 -20.38
C ILE A 186 -8.49 -8.41 -20.45
N ALA A 187 -7.25 -8.15 -20.85
CA ALA A 187 -6.21 -9.14 -20.95
C ALA A 187 -5.37 -9.15 -19.66
N ALA A 188 -5.32 -10.30 -18.99
CA ALA A 188 -4.71 -10.43 -17.68
C ALA A 188 -4.11 -11.83 -17.47
N GLU A 189 -3.11 -11.94 -16.60
CA GLU A 189 -2.54 -13.26 -16.25
C GLU A 189 -3.56 -14.16 -15.55
N LYS A 190 -3.35 -15.48 -15.58
CA LYS A 190 -4.25 -16.52 -15.05
C LYS A 190 -4.94 -16.22 -13.72
N ARG A 191 -4.20 -15.79 -12.69
CA ARG A 191 -4.81 -15.45 -11.38
C ARG A 191 -5.71 -14.23 -11.50
N GLN A 192 -5.30 -13.24 -12.27
CA GLN A 192 -6.02 -11.98 -12.43
C GLN A 192 -7.25 -12.12 -13.32
N ALA A 193 -7.13 -12.83 -14.45
CA ALA A 193 -8.23 -13.20 -15.32
C ALA A 193 -9.36 -13.95 -14.56
N ARG A 194 -9.01 -14.91 -13.69
CA ARG A 194 -10.00 -15.65 -12.88
C ARG A 194 -10.77 -14.74 -11.91
N ASN A 195 -10.09 -13.86 -11.21
CA ASN A 195 -10.76 -12.94 -10.28
C ASN A 195 -11.63 -11.92 -11.04
N LEU A 196 -11.18 -11.45 -12.21
CA LEU A 196 -11.99 -10.61 -13.08
C LEU A 196 -13.26 -11.33 -13.55
N GLN A 197 -13.22 -12.63 -13.85
CA GLN A 197 -14.42 -13.39 -14.23
C GLN A 197 -15.46 -13.38 -13.11
N LYS A 198 -15.00 -13.49 -11.87
CA LYS A 198 -15.88 -13.44 -10.70
C LYS A 198 -16.51 -12.07 -10.54
N LEU A 199 -15.71 -11.00 -10.64
CA LEU A 199 -16.23 -9.63 -10.57
C LEU A 199 -17.21 -9.33 -11.70
N LEU A 200 -16.88 -9.73 -12.92
CA LEU A 200 -17.73 -9.54 -14.11
C LEU A 200 -19.08 -10.27 -13.98
N ALA A 201 -19.10 -11.44 -13.34
CA ALA A 201 -20.33 -12.19 -13.07
C ALA A 201 -21.29 -11.49 -12.08
N MET A 202 -20.78 -10.55 -11.28
CA MET A 202 -21.57 -9.74 -10.35
C MET A 202 -22.18 -8.49 -11.00
N LEU A 203 -21.76 -8.15 -12.22
CA LEU A 203 -22.31 -7.01 -12.96
C LEU A 203 -23.66 -7.33 -13.59
N THR A 204 -24.41 -6.28 -13.93
CA THR A 204 -25.65 -6.40 -14.71
C THR A 204 -25.37 -6.98 -16.10
N HIS A 205 -26.39 -7.61 -16.69
CA HIS A 205 -26.25 -8.23 -18.00
C HIS A 205 -25.78 -7.24 -19.09
N SER A 206 -26.30 -6.01 -19.07
CA SER A 206 -25.92 -4.96 -20.02
C SER A 206 -24.45 -4.57 -19.91
N ALA A 207 -23.92 -4.39 -18.70
CA ALA A 207 -22.52 -4.05 -18.47
C ALA A 207 -21.59 -5.22 -18.87
N ARG A 208 -22.00 -6.44 -18.54
CA ARG A 208 -21.23 -7.66 -18.84
C ARG A 208 -21.15 -7.97 -20.34
N ALA A 209 -22.21 -7.70 -21.11
CA ALA A 209 -22.27 -8.04 -22.53
C ALA A 209 -21.16 -7.37 -23.35
N SER A 210 -20.68 -6.21 -22.92
CA SER A 210 -19.62 -5.46 -23.61
C SER A 210 -18.20 -5.71 -23.08
N ILE A 211 -18.00 -6.65 -22.17
CA ILE A 211 -16.70 -6.91 -21.56
C ILE A 211 -16.32 -8.38 -21.74
N ASN A 212 -15.17 -8.64 -22.34
CA ASN A 212 -14.59 -9.96 -22.48
C ASN A 212 -13.31 -10.07 -21.65
N ILE A 213 -12.99 -11.27 -21.17
CA ILE A 213 -11.76 -11.50 -20.39
C ILE A 213 -10.88 -12.45 -21.17
N VAL A 214 -9.63 -12.06 -21.35
CA VAL A 214 -8.60 -12.85 -22.01
C VAL A 214 -7.54 -13.22 -20.99
N GLU A 215 -7.26 -14.52 -20.88
CA GLU A 215 -6.15 -15.01 -20.07
C GLU A 215 -4.87 -14.98 -20.90
N LEU A 216 -3.84 -14.33 -20.36
CA LEU A 216 -2.51 -14.25 -20.95
C LEU A 216 -1.57 -15.30 -20.32
N SER A 217 -0.80 -15.96 -21.18
CA SER A 217 0.35 -16.79 -20.82
C SER A 217 1.59 -16.23 -21.51
N LEU A 218 2.15 -15.15 -20.94
CA LEU A 218 3.33 -14.47 -21.50
C LEU A 218 4.65 -15.22 -21.25
N LYS A 219 4.64 -16.23 -20.39
CA LYS A 219 5.82 -17.07 -20.07
C LYS A 219 5.96 -18.26 -21.02
N ASP A 220 4.93 -18.58 -21.78
CA ASP A 220 4.98 -19.66 -22.77
C ASP A 220 5.81 -19.20 -23.97
N ALA A 221 6.46 -20.15 -24.65
CA ALA A 221 7.17 -19.90 -25.90
C ALA A 221 6.49 -20.71 -27.02
N PRO A 222 5.66 -20.09 -27.90
CA PRO A 222 5.37 -18.66 -27.98
C PRO A 222 4.36 -18.14 -26.93
N PRO A 223 4.36 -16.83 -26.59
CA PRO A 223 3.35 -16.22 -25.76
C PRO A 223 1.95 -16.44 -26.32
N SER A 224 1.00 -16.80 -25.45
CA SER A 224 -0.36 -17.12 -25.88
C SER A 224 -1.43 -16.35 -25.10
N ALA A 225 -2.61 -16.27 -25.69
CA ALA A 225 -3.78 -15.62 -25.14
C ALA A 225 -5.01 -16.51 -25.40
N ARG A 226 -5.92 -16.61 -24.44
CA ARG A 226 -7.18 -17.36 -24.64
C ARG A 226 -8.37 -16.60 -24.10
N SER A 227 -9.46 -16.57 -24.87
CA SER A 227 -10.72 -16.02 -24.40
C SER A 227 -11.30 -16.92 -23.32
N LEU A 228 -11.70 -16.33 -22.20
CA LEU A 228 -12.32 -17.06 -21.12
C LEU A 228 -13.85 -16.98 -21.19
N ARG A 229 -14.51 -18.09 -20.87
CA ARG A 229 -15.98 -18.11 -20.73
C ARG A 229 -16.43 -17.09 -19.69
N GLN A 230 -17.53 -16.39 -19.92
CA GLN A 230 -18.09 -15.50 -18.92
C GLN A 230 -18.87 -16.31 -17.86
N TRP A 231 -18.59 -16.07 -16.58
CA TRP A 231 -19.28 -16.73 -15.47
C TRP A 231 -20.63 -16.06 -15.20
N THR A 232 -21.63 -16.84 -14.78
CA THR A 232 -22.90 -16.35 -14.25
C THR A 232 -22.86 -16.30 -12.72
N LEU A 233 -23.83 -15.60 -12.12
CA LEU A 233 -24.02 -15.63 -10.66
C LEU A 233 -24.27 -17.06 -10.15
N ALA A 234 -24.97 -17.89 -10.94
CA ALA A 234 -25.20 -19.30 -10.63
C ALA A 234 -23.90 -20.13 -10.63
N ASP A 235 -22.94 -19.83 -11.53
CA ASP A 235 -21.61 -20.47 -11.49
C ASP A 235 -20.88 -20.14 -10.18
N LEU A 236 -20.97 -18.88 -9.71
CA LEU A 236 -20.34 -18.45 -8.46
C LEU A 236 -20.92 -19.17 -7.24
N TRP A 237 -22.25 -19.37 -7.19
CA TRP A 237 -22.89 -20.08 -6.08
C TRP A 237 -22.57 -21.57 -6.04
N ARG A 238 -22.20 -22.17 -7.18
CA ARG A 238 -21.75 -23.57 -7.24
C ARG A 238 -20.29 -23.74 -6.82
N GLU A 239 -19.51 -22.66 -6.81
CA GLU A 239 -18.13 -22.71 -6.35
C GLU A 239 -18.12 -23.01 -4.84
N LYS A 240 -17.44 -24.11 -4.46
CA LYS A 240 -17.31 -24.47 -3.06
C LYS A 240 -16.57 -23.35 -2.32
N PRO A 241 -17.21 -22.65 -1.36
CA PRO A 241 -16.52 -21.60 -0.64
C PRO A 241 -15.30 -22.21 0.06
N LYS A 242 -14.19 -21.48 0.09
CA LYS A 242 -13.07 -21.85 0.95
C LYS A 242 -13.64 -21.99 2.36
N LYS A 243 -13.40 -23.14 3.01
CA LYS A 243 -13.85 -23.35 4.39
C LYS A 243 -13.38 -22.16 5.21
N LEU A 244 -14.33 -21.46 5.83
CA LEU A 244 -14.02 -20.42 6.78
C LEU A 244 -13.27 -21.10 7.93
N VAL A 245 -11.95 -20.92 7.97
CA VAL A 245 -11.17 -21.32 9.13
C VAL A 245 -11.42 -20.25 10.15
N LEU A 246 -12.35 -20.52 11.07
CA LEU A 246 -12.47 -19.70 12.26
C LEU A 246 -11.10 -19.74 12.95
N PRO A 247 -10.52 -18.59 13.33
CA PRO A 247 -9.31 -18.60 14.13
C PRO A 247 -9.55 -19.47 15.37
N ALA A 248 -8.49 -20.15 15.84
CA ALA A 248 -8.54 -20.88 17.10
C ALA A 248 -9.17 -19.96 18.16
N SER A 249 -10.07 -20.51 18.98
CA SER A 249 -10.68 -19.77 20.08
C SER A 249 -9.54 -19.20 20.94
N PHE A 250 -9.37 -17.89 20.90
CA PHE A 250 -8.44 -17.24 21.81
C PHE A 250 -9.09 -17.26 23.19
N GLU A 251 -8.52 -18.03 24.09
CA GLU A 251 -8.87 -17.92 25.50
C GLU A 251 -8.30 -16.61 26.04
N ILE A 252 -9.17 -15.81 26.65
CA ILE A 252 -8.75 -14.60 27.36
C ILE A 252 -7.86 -15.03 28.52
N SER A 253 -6.71 -14.39 28.68
CA SER A 253 -5.76 -14.61 29.78
C SER A 253 -6.39 -14.42 31.16
N GLU A 254 -5.83 -15.06 32.20
CA GLU A 254 -6.35 -14.92 33.56
C GLU A 254 -6.24 -13.47 34.05
N THR A 255 -5.12 -12.82 33.73
CA THR A 255 -4.90 -11.40 34.04
C THR A 255 -5.95 -10.52 33.38
N ALA A 256 -6.25 -10.72 32.09
CA ALA A 256 -7.28 -9.94 31.42
C ALA A 256 -8.67 -10.20 31.98
N ARG A 257 -9.02 -11.45 32.30
CA ARG A 257 -10.31 -11.76 32.97
C ARG A 257 -10.43 -11.02 34.29
N GLY A 258 -9.37 -11.03 35.12
CA GLY A 258 -9.35 -10.33 36.40
C GLY A 258 -9.52 -8.82 36.28
N ILE A 259 -9.02 -8.20 35.20
CA ILE A 259 -9.26 -6.77 34.95
C ILE A 259 -10.70 -6.55 34.46
N ILE A 260 -11.22 -7.40 33.56
CA ILE A 260 -12.58 -7.26 33.01
C ILE A 260 -13.65 -7.36 34.10
N THR A 261 -13.48 -8.24 35.10
CA THR A 261 -14.46 -8.43 36.19
C THR A 261 -14.66 -7.17 37.04
N THR A 262 -13.73 -6.21 37.02
CA THR A 262 -13.89 -4.93 37.73
C THR A 262 -14.98 -4.05 37.12
N ALA A 263 -15.20 -4.13 35.81
CA ALA A 263 -16.22 -3.36 35.09
C ALA A 263 -16.66 -4.10 33.81
N PRO A 264 -17.39 -5.23 33.93
CA PRO A 264 -17.67 -6.13 32.81
C PRO A 264 -18.56 -5.50 31.74
N GLY A 265 -19.41 -4.55 32.12
CA GLY A 265 -20.24 -3.80 31.18
C GLY A 265 -19.48 -2.69 30.43
N ASP A 266 -18.29 -2.31 30.90
CA ASP A 266 -17.54 -1.16 30.40
C ASP A 266 -16.20 -1.50 29.76
N ILE A 267 -15.65 -2.68 30.04
CA ILE A 267 -14.40 -3.17 29.50
C ILE A 267 -14.66 -4.18 28.39
N ASP A 268 -14.09 -3.94 27.22
CA ASP A 268 -14.08 -4.88 26.10
C ASP A 268 -12.65 -5.29 25.71
N VAL A 269 -12.51 -6.47 25.09
CA VAL A 269 -11.22 -7.05 24.70
C VAL A 269 -11.09 -7.14 23.18
N ILE A 270 -9.95 -6.65 22.66
CA ILE A 270 -9.49 -6.95 21.31
C ILE A 270 -8.39 -7.99 21.40
N LEU A 271 -8.56 -9.07 20.64
CA LEU A 271 -7.58 -10.13 20.48
C LEU A 271 -6.74 -9.87 19.24
N SER A 272 -5.41 -9.95 19.39
CA SER A 272 -4.46 -9.90 18.28
C SER A 272 -3.46 -11.05 18.38
N LYS A 273 -2.71 -11.31 17.30
CA LYS A 273 -1.62 -12.32 17.30
C LYS A 273 -0.59 -12.07 18.42
N GLN A 274 -0.43 -10.81 18.82
CA GLN A 274 0.54 -10.41 19.83
C GLN A 274 -0.03 -10.55 21.25
N GLY A 275 -1.35 -10.54 21.44
CA GLY A 275 -2.03 -10.71 22.74
C GLY A 275 -3.31 -9.89 22.83
N GLU A 276 -3.72 -9.54 24.05
CA GLU A 276 -5.00 -8.87 24.33
C GLU A 276 -4.83 -7.37 24.54
N THR A 277 -5.77 -6.58 24.04
CA THR A 277 -5.88 -5.15 24.36
C THR A 277 -7.23 -4.91 25.01
N LEU A 278 -7.22 -4.44 26.25
CA LEU A 278 -8.41 -4.07 27.00
C LEU A 278 -8.74 -2.60 26.75
N ARG A 279 -10.01 -2.35 26.45
CA ARG A 279 -10.55 -1.03 26.17
C ARG A 279 -11.65 -0.72 27.18
N PHE A 280 -11.63 0.48 27.75
CA PHE A 280 -12.72 0.98 28.58
C PHE A 280 -13.57 1.90 27.71
N ARG A 281 -14.79 1.47 27.35
CA ARG A 281 -15.67 2.21 26.42
C ARG A 281 -14.91 2.67 25.17
N GLY A 282 -14.19 1.75 24.54
CA GLY A 282 -13.41 2.00 23.33
C GLY A 282 -12.00 2.59 23.52
N LEU A 283 -11.65 3.11 24.70
CA LEU A 283 -10.31 3.64 24.96
C LEU A 283 -9.37 2.55 25.46
N ALA A 284 -8.32 2.25 24.70
CA ALA A 284 -7.32 1.25 25.07
C ALA A 284 -6.52 1.70 26.30
N PHE A 285 -6.72 1.02 27.43
CA PHE A 285 -6.05 1.36 28.69
C PHE A 285 -5.15 0.24 29.20
N ALA A 286 -5.31 -1.01 28.75
CA ALA A 286 -4.42 -2.09 29.17
C ALA A 286 -4.09 -3.06 28.03
N ARG A 287 -2.95 -3.73 28.14
CA ARG A 287 -2.48 -4.76 27.20
C ARG A 287 -1.93 -5.93 27.99
N VAL A 288 -2.34 -7.14 27.62
CA VAL A 288 -1.80 -8.38 28.19
C VAL A 288 -1.11 -9.17 27.08
N ARG A 289 0.09 -9.66 27.36
CA ARG A 289 0.93 -10.41 26.41
C ARG A 289 1.45 -11.65 27.11
N ARG A 290 1.53 -12.77 26.39
CA ARG A 290 2.22 -13.97 26.88
C ARG A 290 3.66 -13.94 26.38
N MET A 291 4.61 -13.87 27.31
CA MET A 291 6.05 -13.84 27.02
C MET A 291 6.73 -14.95 27.81
N MET A 292 7.45 -15.84 27.12
CA MET A 292 8.14 -16.98 27.77
C MET A 292 7.22 -17.79 28.68
N GLY A 293 5.99 -18.05 28.22
CA GLY A 293 4.98 -18.81 28.97
C GLY A 293 4.21 -18.03 30.04
N GLN A 294 4.70 -16.87 30.47
CA GLN A 294 4.10 -16.03 31.52
C GLN A 294 3.26 -14.88 30.96
N GLU A 295 2.20 -14.51 31.67
CA GLU A 295 1.40 -13.33 31.36
C GLU A 295 2.09 -12.06 31.89
N LYS A 296 2.25 -11.08 31.01
CA LYS A 296 2.69 -9.73 31.37
C LYS A 296 1.64 -8.74 30.93
N ALA A 297 1.28 -7.82 31.83
CA ALA A 297 0.30 -6.80 31.56
C ALA A 297 0.90 -5.39 31.76
N TRP A 298 0.40 -4.45 30.98
CA TRP A 298 0.72 -3.03 31.10
C TRP A 298 -0.54 -2.20 31.01
N PHE A 299 -0.68 -1.19 31.86
CA PHE A 299 -1.83 -0.30 31.89
C PHE A 299 -1.43 1.18 31.74
N GLY A 300 -2.37 2.01 31.30
CA GLY A 300 -2.17 3.42 31.01
C GLY A 300 -2.77 3.83 29.66
N ILE A 301 -3.02 5.13 29.53
CA ILE A 301 -3.63 5.74 28.35
C ILE A 301 -2.52 6.22 27.39
N GLU A 302 -2.75 6.06 26.08
CA GLU A 302 -1.80 6.44 25.01
C GLU A 302 -0.41 5.77 25.13
N LYS A 303 0.66 6.59 25.18
CA LYS A 303 2.07 6.17 25.15
C LYS A 303 2.63 5.88 26.54
N LYS A 304 1.99 6.39 27.60
CA LYS A 304 2.43 6.16 28.99
C LYS A 304 1.83 4.86 29.48
N ARG A 305 2.64 3.81 29.57
CA ARG A 305 2.21 2.48 30.06
C ARG A 305 3.10 2.00 31.19
N THR A 306 2.48 1.62 32.28
CA THR A 306 3.12 1.10 33.49
C THR A 306 2.95 -0.41 33.53
N PRO A 307 4.00 -1.19 33.84
CA PRO A 307 3.86 -2.64 34.05
C PRO A 307 2.95 -2.92 35.24
N LEU A 308 2.07 -3.92 35.09
CA LEU A 308 1.20 -4.38 36.17
C LEU A 308 1.96 -5.40 37.04
N ASN A 309 2.14 -5.07 38.32
CA ASN A 309 2.70 -5.92 39.36
C ASN A 309 1.99 -5.62 40.69
N ALA A 310 2.44 -6.26 41.78
CA ALA A 310 1.82 -6.07 43.10
C ALA A 310 1.86 -4.61 43.59
N GLU A 311 2.92 -3.87 43.27
CA GLU A 311 3.10 -2.47 43.69
C GLU A 311 2.24 -1.50 42.88
N THR A 312 2.02 -1.78 41.59
CA THR A 312 1.29 -0.89 40.68
C THR A 312 -0.21 -1.20 40.57
N LEU A 313 -0.69 -2.23 41.26
CA LEU A 313 -2.10 -2.66 41.24
C LEU A 313 -3.05 -1.55 41.75
N ALA A 314 -2.64 -0.79 42.76
CA ALA A 314 -3.40 0.36 43.24
C ALA A 314 -3.56 1.44 42.14
N GLY A 315 -2.49 1.68 41.36
CA GLY A 315 -2.51 2.63 40.24
C GLY A 315 -3.48 2.22 39.12
N LEU A 316 -3.60 0.93 38.83
CA LEU A 316 -4.60 0.42 37.89
C LEU A 316 -6.02 0.70 38.39
N SER A 317 -6.26 0.47 39.68
CA SER A 317 -7.58 0.70 40.29
C SER A 317 -7.97 2.18 40.24
N SER A 318 -7.04 3.09 40.55
CA SER A 318 -7.26 4.54 40.42
C SER A 318 -7.56 4.94 38.96
N LEU A 319 -6.83 4.39 37.98
CA LEU A 319 -7.09 4.66 36.57
C LEU A 319 -8.50 4.21 36.15
N LEU A 320 -8.93 3.03 36.58
CA LEU A 320 -10.28 2.52 36.28
C LEU A 320 -11.38 3.40 36.90
N GLN A 321 -11.15 3.91 38.11
CA GLN A 321 -12.06 4.86 38.75
C GLN A 321 -12.16 6.17 37.97
N GLU A 322 -11.02 6.74 37.54
CA GLU A 322 -10.97 7.94 36.71
C GLU A 322 -11.69 7.75 35.37
N LEU A 323 -11.45 6.61 34.71
CA LEU A 323 -12.13 6.23 33.47
C LEU A 323 -13.66 6.12 33.68
N SER A 324 -14.11 5.50 34.77
CA SER A 324 -15.53 5.38 35.10
C SER A 324 -16.20 6.75 35.30
N MET A 325 -15.51 7.66 35.98
CA MET A 325 -16.01 9.01 36.30
C MET A 325 -16.13 9.90 35.06
N HIS A 326 -15.07 9.97 34.25
CA HIS A 326 -14.98 10.94 33.16
C HIS A 326 -15.38 10.36 31.80
N ARG A 327 -15.21 9.06 31.54
CA ARG A 327 -15.56 8.44 30.25
C ARG A 327 -17.01 7.98 30.21
N ASN A 328 -17.95 8.86 30.54
CA ASN A 328 -19.37 8.56 30.64
C ASN A 328 -20.21 9.56 29.85
N SER A 329 -21.21 9.09 29.10
CA SER A 329 -22.13 9.96 28.35
C SER A 329 -22.93 10.90 29.26
N ARG A 330 -23.06 10.54 30.55
CA ARG A 330 -23.74 11.33 31.58
C ARG A 330 -22.81 12.27 32.37
N THR A 331 -21.51 12.33 32.05
CA THR A 331 -20.60 13.22 32.79
C THR A 331 -20.95 14.68 32.54
N ALA A 332 -20.86 15.51 33.58
CA ALA A 332 -21.00 16.96 33.47
C ALA A 332 -19.76 17.59 32.79
N GLU A 333 -18.58 16.99 32.99
CA GLU A 333 -17.30 17.51 32.53
C GLU A 333 -16.90 17.01 31.13
N ARG A 334 -17.68 17.38 30.11
CA ARG A 334 -17.41 16.97 28.71
C ARG A 334 -16.11 17.52 28.12
N ARG A 335 -15.48 18.48 28.80
CA ARG A 335 -14.19 19.07 28.40
C ARG A 335 -12.99 18.24 28.86
N HIS A 336 -13.19 17.27 29.77
CA HIS A 336 -12.12 16.42 30.27
C HIS A 336 -11.46 15.61 29.14
N ASP A 337 -10.15 15.45 29.17
CA ASP A 337 -9.39 14.83 28.08
C ASP A 337 -9.86 13.38 27.83
N ILE A 338 -10.00 12.58 28.88
CA ILE A 338 -10.53 11.20 28.81
C ILE A 338 -11.88 11.08 28.09
N TYR A 339 -12.76 12.09 28.23
CA TYR A 339 -14.06 12.10 27.55
C TYR A 339 -13.90 12.30 26.04
N ARG A 340 -12.94 13.14 25.62
CA ARG A 340 -12.73 13.53 24.22
C ARG A 340 -11.84 12.55 23.45
N LEU A 341 -11.08 11.71 24.13
CA LEU A 341 -10.17 10.75 23.49
C LEU A 341 -10.93 9.64 22.74
N ALA A 342 -10.45 9.31 21.54
CA ALA A 342 -10.95 8.22 20.70
C ALA A 342 -12.49 8.16 20.57
N PRO A 343 -13.14 9.22 20.04
CA PRO A 343 -14.60 9.31 19.98
C PRO A 343 -15.23 8.25 19.08
N GLU A 344 -14.59 7.90 17.96
CA GLU A 344 -15.05 6.84 17.05
C GLU A 344 -15.02 5.47 17.74
N ALA A 345 -13.93 5.15 18.44
CA ALA A 345 -13.82 3.90 19.19
C ALA A 345 -14.84 3.83 20.34
N TRP A 346 -15.20 4.98 20.92
CA TRP A 346 -16.28 5.05 21.90
C TRP A 346 -17.63 4.70 21.26
N LEU A 347 -17.97 5.33 20.14
CA LEU A 347 -19.19 5.03 19.39
C LEU A 347 -19.25 3.54 19.02
N GLU A 348 -18.15 3.01 18.47
CA GLU A 348 -18.00 1.57 18.20
C GLU A 348 -18.34 0.73 19.44
N SER A 349 -17.78 1.07 20.61
CA SER A 349 -18.02 0.30 21.83
C SER A 349 -19.49 0.29 22.28
N ILE A 350 -20.22 1.39 22.03
CA ILE A 350 -21.65 1.50 22.30
C ILE A 350 -22.42 0.58 21.34
N LEU A 351 -22.11 0.66 20.05
CA LEU A 351 -22.78 -0.11 19.00
C LEU A 351 -22.47 -1.61 19.07
N LYS A 352 -21.27 -1.98 19.52
CA LYS A 352 -20.89 -3.37 19.80
C LYS A 352 -21.75 -4.00 20.88
N ARG A 353 -22.08 -3.24 21.93
CA ARG A 353 -22.93 -3.69 23.02
C ARG A 353 -24.39 -3.77 22.58
N ASN A 354 -24.84 -2.82 21.78
CA ASN A 354 -26.21 -2.79 21.29
C ASN A 354 -26.34 -2.11 19.92
N ILE A 355 -26.20 -2.89 18.85
CA ILE A 355 -26.32 -2.40 17.47
C ILE A 355 -27.74 -1.90 17.14
N LYS A 356 -28.74 -2.33 17.93
CA LYS A 356 -30.14 -1.94 17.78
C LYS A 356 -30.40 -0.47 18.09
N LEU A 357 -29.43 0.22 18.69
CA LEU A 357 -29.46 1.67 18.85
C LEU A 357 -29.45 2.41 17.50
N LEU A 358 -28.94 1.78 16.43
CA LEU A 358 -29.03 2.31 15.06
C LEU A 358 -30.32 1.88 14.36
N ASP A 359 -30.62 0.58 14.34
CA ASP A 359 -31.84 0.03 13.76
C ASP A 359 -32.19 -1.29 14.48
N PRO A 360 -33.43 -1.45 15.01
CA PRO A 360 -33.88 -2.66 15.69
C PRO A 360 -33.74 -3.97 14.89
N ASN A 361 -33.64 -3.88 13.56
CA ASN A 361 -33.51 -5.02 12.66
C ASN A 361 -32.07 -5.48 12.44
N LEU A 362 -31.08 -4.79 13.02
CA LEU A 362 -29.67 -5.16 12.88
C LEU A 362 -29.27 -6.25 13.88
N ILE A 363 -28.46 -7.17 13.38
CA ILE A 363 -27.80 -8.24 14.12
C ILE A 363 -26.30 -8.08 13.86
N LEU A 364 -25.52 -7.82 14.91
CA LEU A 364 -24.08 -7.61 14.77
C LEU A 364 -23.39 -8.92 14.35
N SER A 365 -22.54 -8.88 13.32
CA SER A 365 -21.83 -10.07 12.86
C SER A 365 -20.74 -10.48 13.85
N PRO A 366 -20.59 -11.78 14.19
CA PRO A 366 -19.56 -12.25 15.12
C PRO A 366 -18.12 -12.07 14.60
N ILE A 367 -17.92 -11.67 13.34
CA ILE A 367 -16.62 -11.61 12.65
C ILE A 367 -15.96 -10.21 12.76
N TYR A 368 -16.58 -9.29 13.51
CA TYR A 368 -16.24 -7.86 13.59
C TYR A 368 -14.74 -7.52 13.68
N ASN A 369 -13.97 -8.20 14.55
CA ASN A 369 -12.60 -7.76 14.84
C ASN A 369 -11.58 -8.12 13.73
N GLN A 370 -11.99 -8.78 12.65
CA GLN A 370 -11.06 -9.34 11.66
C GLN A 370 -11.50 -9.17 10.19
N PHE A 371 -12.58 -8.47 9.89
CA PHE A 371 -13.01 -8.31 8.50
C PHE A 371 -12.23 -7.20 7.81
N LYS A 372 -11.21 -7.59 7.04
CA LYS A 372 -10.51 -6.73 6.08
C LYS A 372 -11.01 -7.06 4.68
N ALA A 373 -11.64 -6.10 4.02
CA ALA A 373 -12.04 -6.24 2.62
C ALA A 373 -10.90 -5.72 1.74
N ALA A 374 -10.06 -6.62 1.22
CA ALA A 374 -8.94 -6.40 0.28
C ALA A 374 -7.84 -5.40 0.73
N ALA A 375 -8.20 -4.17 1.10
CA ALA A 375 -7.35 -3.12 1.67
C ALA A 375 -8.06 -2.28 2.75
N ASP A 376 -9.40 -2.27 2.76
CA ASP A 376 -10.18 -1.42 3.67
C ASP A 376 -10.51 -2.14 4.98
N LYS A 377 -10.36 -1.39 6.06
CA LYS A 377 -10.81 -1.80 7.40
C LYS A 377 -12.26 -1.38 7.54
N ILE A 378 -13.16 -2.35 7.52
CA ILE A 378 -14.54 -2.12 7.90
C ILE A 378 -14.58 -2.05 9.43
N ASP A 379 -15.16 -0.97 9.97
CA ASP A 379 -15.35 -0.86 11.40
C ASP A 379 -16.48 -1.80 11.82
N LEU A 380 -17.74 -1.54 11.48
CA LEU A 380 -18.89 -2.41 11.80
C LEU A 380 -19.36 -3.23 10.61
N LEU A 381 -19.69 -4.51 10.86
CA LEU A 381 -20.42 -5.34 9.91
C LEU A 381 -21.61 -5.97 10.63
N ALA A 382 -22.80 -5.72 10.12
CA ALA A 382 -24.05 -6.28 10.63
C ALA A 382 -24.84 -6.96 9.52
N ILE A 383 -25.76 -7.84 9.92
CA ILE A 383 -26.76 -8.45 9.05
C ILE A 383 -28.10 -7.91 9.51
N ARG A 384 -28.89 -7.40 8.56
CA ARG A 384 -30.28 -7.05 8.81
C ARG A 384 -31.14 -8.31 8.78
N ARG A 385 -32.25 -8.34 9.53
CA ARG A 385 -33.16 -9.50 9.61
C ARG A 385 -33.70 -10.00 8.26
N ASP A 386 -33.71 -9.16 7.23
CA ASP A 386 -34.08 -9.54 5.87
C ASP A 386 -32.90 -10.10 5.04
N GLY A 387 -31.76 -10.36 5.67
CA GLY A 387 -30.59 -11.00 5.07
C GLY A 387 -29.59 -10.05 4.40
N ARG A 388 -29.81 -8.72 4.42
CA ARG A 388 -28.87 -7.76 3.83
C ARG A 388 -27.68 -7.52 4.75
N LEU A 389 -26.49 -7.38 4.16
CA LEU A 389 -25.30 -6.89 4.87
C LEU A 389 -25.37 -5.37 5.01
N VAL A 390 -24.96 -4.89 6.18
CA VAL A 390 -24.84 -3.47 6.52
C VAL A 390 -23.41 -3.22 7.00
N ILE A 391 -22.74 -2.26 6.37
CA ILE A 391 -21.36 -1.84 6.63
C ILE A 391 -21.42 -0.47 7.28
#